data_AF-A0A812P1M3-F1
#
_entry.id   AF-A0A812P1M3-F1
#
_cell.length_a   1.000
_cell.length_b   1.000
_cell.length_c   1.000
_cell.angle_alpha   90.00
_cell.angle_beta   90.00
_cell.angle_gamma   90.00
#
_symmetry.space_group_name_H-M   'P 1'
#
loop_
_entity.id
_entity.type
_entity.pdbx_description
1 polymer ?
#
loop_
_entity_poly.entity_id
_entity_poly.type
_entity_poly.pdbx_seq_one_letter_code
_entity_poly.pdbx_strand_id
1 'polypeptide(L)'
;MTLPSWALDYPVLEERKFPNRYSGDYFRDTLPPDLYELEQAVVDGDVFTVRKLLQAGVNPNAPLDSNHMTALMISSMMGNWDLVQLLVEDFEADLDGPLSRAGLRAIDYAGYEGYRFPNEHPICEYLKSKGSQHTWWGACCAGDFNRVKEYIDNGQDVDEINPVLWNGNAVFIAKEFGHNNIAQYLLTKGGTVVVRNCHTIDTHEMKWSIGRGDCFFYKACKLERPGAGVIDSAYVPEYE
;
A
#
# COMPACT_ATOMS: atom_id res chain seq x y z
N MET A 1 19.31 20.55 -21.97
CA MET A 1 18.21 19.71 -22.48
C MET A 1 17.09 19.80 -21.47
N THR A 2 15.91 20.28 -21.86
CA THR A 2 14.69 20.16 -21.06
C THR A 2 14.17 18.74 -21.18
N LEU A 3 13.74 18.13 -20.08
CA LEU A 3 13.02 16.85 -20.13
C LEU A 3 11.73 17.05 -20.96
N PRO A 4 11.32 16.05 -21.77
CA PRO A 4 10.02 16.10 -22.43
C PRO A 4 8.90 16.08 -21.38
N SER A 5 7.74 16.68 -21.69
CA SER A 5 6.65 16.87 -20.71
C SER A 5 6.12 15.57 -20.10
N TRP A 6 6.19 14.45 -20.81
CA TRP A 6 5.82 13.13 -20.30
C TRP A 6 6.84 12.53 -19.30
N ALA A 7 8.07 13.04 -19.26
CA ALA A 7 9.13 12.58 -18.36
C ALA A 7 9.21 13.40 -17.06
N LEU A 8 8.23 14.27 -16.82
CA LEU A 8 8.01 14.96 -15.56
C LEU A 8 6.77 14.36 -14.91
N ASP A 9 6.93 13.69 -13.77
CA ASP A 9 5.80 13.21 -12.95
C ASP A 9 4.92 14.36 -12.40
N TYR A 10 5.37 15.61 -12.57
CA TYR A 10 4.75 16.80 -12.05
C TYR A 10 4.73 17.91 -13.14
N PRO A 11 3.57 18.50 -13.48
CA PRO A 11 3.45 19.43 -14.60
C PRO A 11 4.20 20.77 -14.42
N VAL A 12 4.44 21.45 -15.55
CA VAL A 12 5.07 22.78 -15.59
C VAL A 12 4.20 23.82 -14.88
N LEU A 13 4.81 24.94 -14.45
CA LEU A 13 4.17 25.91 -13.56
C LEU A 13 2.85 26.46 -14.12
N GLU A 14 2.81 26.64 -15.43
CA GLU A 14 1.71 27.19 -16.22
C GLU A 14 0.50 26.24 -16.32
N GLU A 15 0.71 24.94 -16.16
CA GLU A 15 -0.32 23.89 -16.24
C GLU A 15 -0.94 23.56 -14.86
N ARG A 16 -0.38 24.13 -13.77
CA ARG A 16 -0.84 23.85 -12.40
C ARG A 16 -2.11 24.61 -12.06
N LYS A 17 -3.14 23.87 -11.65
CA LYS A 17 -4.40 24.42 -11.10
C LYS A 17 -4.18 25.39 -9.92
N PHE A 18 -3.16 25.12 -9.10
CA PHE A 18 -2.76 25.98 -7.97
C PHE A 18 -1.23 26.19 -8.01
N PRO A 19 -0.71 27.20 -8.74
CA PRO A 19 0.73 27.37 -8.97
C PRO A 19 1.58 27.54 -7.71
N ASN A 20 0.98 28.04 -6.63
CA ASN A 20 1.64 28.25 -5.33
C ASN A 20 1.78 26.98 -4.48
N ARG A 21 1.23 25.83 -4.93
CA ARG A 21 1.37 24.54 -4.27
C ARG A 21 2.39 23.68 -5.00
N TYR A 22 3.31 23.12 -4.24
CA TYR A 22 4.37 22.25 -4.74
C TYR A 22 4.88 21.35 -3.61
N SER A 23 4.06 20.37 -3.25
CA SER A 23 4.41 19.28 -2.32
C SER A 23 5.18 18.14 -3.00
N GLY A 24 5.17 18.11 -4.33
CA GLY A 24 5.68 16.99 -5.13
C GLY A 24 4.62 15.91 -5.39
N ASP A 25 3.47 15.99 -4.73
CA ASP A 25 2.29 15.17 -5.01
C ASP A 25 1.27 16.01 -5.81
N TYR A 26 1.14 15.72 -7.10
CA TYR A 26 0.22 16.44 -7.98
C TYR A 26 -1.25 16.21 -7.60
N PHE A 27 -1.61 15.03 -7.06
CA PHE A 27 -2.98 14.78 -6.61
C PHE A 27 -3.31 15.72 -5.45
N ARG A 28 -2.47 15.72 -4.41
CA ARG A 28 -2.59 16.63 -3.25
C ARG A 28 -2.66 18.09 -3.67
N ASP A 29 -1.75 18.53 -4.54
CA ASP A 29 -1.67 19.94 -4.93
C ASP A 29 -2.90 20.39 -5.75
N THR A 30 -3.59 19.49 -6.45
CA THR A 30 -4.85 19.80 -7.17
C THR A 30 -6.13 19.79 -6.32
N LEU A 31 -6.05 19.38 -5.04
CA LEU A 31 -7.20 19.28 -4.14
C LEU A 31 -7.96 20.62 -3.98
N PRO A 32 -9.28 20.58 -3.73
CA PRO A 32 -10.03 21.70 -3.19
C PRO A 32 -9.33 22.36 -1.98
N PRO A 33 -9.41 23.70 -1.78
CA PRO A 33 -8.69 24.38 -0.71
C PRO A 33 -8.98 23.87 0.70
N ASP A 34 -10.23 23.50 0.95
CA ASP A 34 -10.72 22.89 2.18
C ASP A 34 -10.13 21.49 2.44
N LEU A 35 -10.00 20.65 1.40
CA LEU A 35 -9.34 19.34 1.52
C LEU A 35 -7.82 19.44 1.65
N TYR A 36 -7.21 20.45 1.01
CA TYR A 36 -5.78 20.73 1.17
C TYR A 36 -5.45 21.25 2.58
N GLU A 37 -6.30 22.13 3.15
CA GLU A 37 -6.17 22.60 4.54
C GLU A 37 -6.42 21.45 5.54
N LEU A 38 -7.38 20.55 5.24
CA LEU A 38 -7.66 19.37 6.05
C LEU A 38 -6.49 18.39 6.05
N GLU A 39 -5.90 18.08 4.89
CA GLU A 39 -4.72 17.21 4.80
C GLU A 39 -3.56 17.75 5.62
N GLN A 40 -3.24 19.04 5.46
CA GLN A 40 -2.18 19.70 6.19
C GLN A 40 -2.43 19.62 7.71
N ALA A 41 -3.65 19.93 8.17
CA ALA A 41 -4.01 19.85 9.58
C ALA A 41 -4.00 18.42 10.15
N VAL A 42 -4.36 17.41 9.36
CA VAL A 42 -4.28 15.99 9.79
C VAL A 42 -2.82 15.52 9.90
N VAL A 43 -1.95 15.90 8.96
CA VAL A 43 -0.52 15.57 8.99
C VAL A 43 0.20 16.28 10.15
N ASP A 44 -0.12 17.56 10.37
CA ASP A 44 0.44 18.35 11.48
C ASP A 44 -0.16 17.97 12.85
N GLY A 45 -1.24 17.18 12.88
CA GLY A 45 -1.91 16.72 14.09
C GLY A 45 -2.82 17.75 14.76
N ASP A 46 -3.20 18.83 14.06
CA ASP A 46 -4.01 19.93 14.59
C ASP A 46 -5.49 19.54 14.72
N VAL A 47 -5.83 18.92 15.84
CA VAL A 47 -7.19 18.56 16.27
C VAL A 47 -8.17 19.74 16.19
N PHE A 48 -7.73 20.97 16.46
CA PHE A 48 -8.60 22.15 16.44
C PHE A 48 -8.99 22.54 15.02
N THR A 49 -8.01 22.62 14.10
CA THR A 49 -8.27 22.96 12.70
C THR A 49 -9.04 21.84 11.99
N VAL A 50 -8.69 20.56 12.24
CA VAL A 50 -9.47 19.42 11.71
C VAL A 50 -10.93 19.49 12.17
N ARG A 51 -11.19 19.69 13.48
CA ARG A 51 -12.55 19.83 14.02
C ARG A 51 -13.33 20.96 13.35
N LYS A 52 -12.69 22.12 13.14
CA LYS A 52 -13.30 23.30 12.51
C LYS A 52 -13.66 23.05 11.04
N LEU A 53 -12.78 22.38 10.28
CA LEU A 53 -13.02 22.06 8.87
C LEU A 53 -14.14 21.02 8.70
N LEU A 54 -14.16 19.97 9.52
CA LEU A 54 -15.23 18.97 9.49
C LEU A 54 -16.58 19.59 9.91
N GLN A 55 -16.60 20.49 10.90
CA GLN A 55 -17.80 21.29 11.24
C GLN A 55 -18.28 22.22 10.11
N ALA A 56 -17.40 22.60 9.18
CA ALA A 56 -17.77 23.37 7.98
C ALA A 56 -18.39 22.49 6.88
N GLY A 57 -18.50 21.17 7.08
CA GLY A 57 -19.10 20.23 6.14
C GLY A 57 -18.11 19.55 5.18
N VAL A 58 -16.81 19.63 5.47
CA VAL A 58 -15.78 18.89 4.71
C VAL A 58 -15.94 17.39 4.96
N ASN A 59 -15.90 16.58 3.89
CA ASN A 59 -16.09 15.13 3.99
C ASN A 59 -14.88 14.45 4.68
N PRO A 60 -15.04 13.79 5.85
CA PRO A 60 -13.94 13.12 6.56
C PRO A 60 -13.36 11.91 5.79
N ASN A 61 -14.14 11.35 4.86
CA ASN A 61 -13.79 10.17 4.07
C ASN A 61 -13.21 10.52 2.68
N ALA A 62 -12.89 11.79 2.44
CA ALA A 62 -12.24 12.21 1.19
C ALA A 62 -10.77 11.73 1.13
N PRO A 63 -10.26 11.36 -0.06
CA PRO A 63 -8.84 11.09 -0.26
C PRO A 63 -8.03 12.39 -0.19
N LEU A 64 -6.94 12.36 0.59
CA LEU A 64 -6.11 13.52 0.92
C LEU A 64 -4.75 13.51 0.20
N ASP A 65 -4.29 12.36 -0.32
CA ASP A 65 -3.01 12.22 -1.01
C ASP A 65 -3.09 11.29 -2.24
N SER A 66 -2.00 11.18 -2.99
CA SER A 66 -1.86 10.26 -4.14
C SER A 66 -1.91 8.75 -3.79
N ASN A 67 -1.90 8.41 -2.50
CA ASN A 67 -2.18 7.07 -1.99
C ASN A 67 -3.66 6.90 -1.61
N HIS A 68 -4.52 7.88 -1.89
CA HIS A 68 -5.95 7.87 -1.57
C HIS A 68 -6.25 7.71 -0.06
N MET A 69 -5.34 8.16 0.81
CA MET A 69 -5.49 8.08 2.26
C MET A 69 -6.62 9.00 2.75
N THR A 70 -7.47 8.52 3.65
CA THR A 70 -8.45 9.36 4.36
C THR A 70 -7.84 9.98 5.62
N ALA A 71 -8.52 10.96 6.22
CA ALA A 71 -8.10 11.56 7.49
C ALA A 71 -7.88 10.51 8.60
N LEU A 72 -8.75 9.49 8.65
CA LEU A 72 -8.68 8.41 9.64
C LEU A 72 -7.49 7.46 9.38
N MET A 73 -7.10 7.24 8.11
CA MET A 73 -5.91 6.46 7.78
C MET A 73 -4.61 7.17 8.18
N ILE A 74 -4.50 8.46 7.87
CA ILE A 74 -3.30 9.25 8.22
C ILE A 74 -3.16 9.36 9.75
N SER A 75 -4.22 9.70 10.48
CA SER A 75 -4.19 9.78 11.95
C SER A 75 -3.87 8.43 12.61
N SER A 76 -4.40 7.32 12.08
CA SER A 76 -4.05 5.96 12.54
C SER A 76 -2.58 5.62 12.27
N MET A 77 -2.05 5.97 11.09
CA MET A 77 -0.64 5.76 10.71
C MET A 77 0.32 6.61 11.56
N MET A 78 -0.08 7.83 11.92
CA MET A 78 0.71 8.75 12.76
C MET A 78 0.57 8.49 14.26
N GLY A 79 -0.31 7.56 14.69
CA GLY A 79 -0.55 7.29 16.11
C GLY A 79 -1.32 8.39 16.85
N ASN A 80 -1.96 9.33 16.13
CA ASN A 80 -2.64 10.47 16.74
C ASN A 80 -4.00 10.05 17.30
N TRP A 81 -3.99 9.61 18.56
CA TRP A 81 -5.17 9.13 19.30
C TRP A 81 -6.30 10.17 19.34
N ASP A 82 -5.98 11.44 19.62
CA ASP A 82 -7.00 12.49 19.75
C ASP A 82 -7.71 12.75 18.40
N LEU A 83 -6.99 12.72 17.27
CA LEU A 83 -7.61 12.77 15.94
C LEU A 83 -8.42 11.52 15.61
N VAL A 84 -7.96 10.33 16.01
CA VAL A 84 -8.75 9.09 15.81
C VAL A 84 -10.06 9.14 16.60
N GLN A 85 -10.02 9.55 17.87
CA GLN A 85 -11.24 9.72 18.67
C GLN A 85 -12.17 10.80 18.09
N LEU A 86 -11.62 11.95 17.69
CA LEU A 86 -12.37 13.01 17.02
C LEU A 86 -13.12 12.49 15.79
N LEU A 87 -12.41 11.83 14.88
CA LEU A 87 -12.96 11.36 13.61
C LEU A 87 -14.03 10.28 13.80
N VAL A 88 -13.81 9.34 14.74
CA VAL A 88 -14.72 8.22 14.97
C VAL A 88 -15.94 8.60 15.82
N GLU A 89 -15.76 9.37 16.90
CA GLU A 89 -16.84 9.66 17.86
C GLU A 89 -17.63 10.93 17.50
N ASP A 90 -16.97 12.00 17.02
CA ASP A 90 -17.63 13.30 16.78
C ASP A 90 -18.11 13.48 15.32
N PHE A 91 -17.54 12.74 14.36
CA PHE A 91 -17.80 12.93 12.92
C PHE A 91 -18.17 11.65 12.15
N GLU A 92 -18.33 10.51 12.84
CA GLU A 92 -18.75 9.23 12.26
C GLU A 92 -17.94 8.85 10.99
N ALA A 93 -16.62 9.10 11.01
CA ALA A 93 -15.73 8.75 9.91
C ALA A 93 -15.80 7.24 9.61
N ASP A 94 -15.80 6.89 8.32
CA ASP A 94 -15.99 5.52 7.89
C ASP A 94 -14.72 4.70 8.18
N LEU A 95 -14.79 3.92 9.27
CA LEU A 95 -13.74 2.99 9.71
C LEU A 95 -13.28 2.07 8.58
N ASP A 96 -14.23 1.72 7.72
CA ASP A 96 -14.18 0.69 6.71
C ASP A 96 -14.27 1.29 5.29
N GLY A 97 -14.08 2.61 5.18
CA GLY A 97 -14.31 3.44 3.99
C GLY A 97 -13.34 3.22 2.83
N PRO A 98 -13.22 4.19 1.90
CA PRO A 98 -12.52 3.99 0.64
C PRO A 98 -11.07 3.56 0.90
N LEU A 99 -10.70 2.40 0.35
CA LEU A 99 -9.36 1.83 0.53
C LEU A 99 -8.28 2.79 0.01
N SER A 100 -7.14 2.80 0.68
CA SER A 100 -5.94 3.42 0.11
C SER A 100 -5.55 2.69 -1.19
N ARG A 101 -4.65 3.29 -1.97
CA ARG A 101 -4.08 2.72 -3.19
C ARG A 101 -3.41 1.36 -2.96
N ALA A 102 -2.94 1.09 -1.74
CA ALA A 102 -2.38 -0.19 -1.32
C ALA A 102 -3.44 -1.24 -0.94
N GLY A 103 -4.73 -0.91 -0.98
CA GLY A 103 -5.83 -1.78 -0.54
C GLY A 103 -5.97 -1.86 0.98
N LEU A 104 -5.57 -0.82 1.72
CA LEU A 104 -5.53 -0.79 3.18
C LEU A 104 -6.59 0.15 3.78
N ARG A 105 -7.10 -0.18 4.98
CA ARG A 105 -7.99 0.61 5.84
C ARG A 105 -7.26 1.24 7.02
N ALA A 106 -7.95 2.11 7.76
CA ALA A 106 -7.38 2.76 8.95
C ALA A 106 -6.85 1.78 10.00
N ILE A 107 -7.59 0.69 10.26
CA ILE A 107 -7.14 -0.39 11.17
C ILE A 107 -5.85 -1.07 10.68
N ASP A 108 -5.68 -1.22 9.37
CA ASP A 108 -4.49 -1.83 8.78
C ASP A 108 -3.25 -0.94 8.98
N TYR A 109 -3.39 0.38 8.84
CA TYR A 109 -2.33 1.35 9.15
C TYR A 109 -2.00 1.42 10.66
N ALA A 110 -3.01 1.28 11.52
CA ALA A 110 -2.80 1.16 12.97
C ALA A 110 -2.05 -0.13 13.36
N GLY A 111 -2.30 -1.23 12.65
CA GLY A 111 -1.56 -2.49 12.82
C GLY A 111 -0.14 -2.43 12.26
N TYR A 112 0.05 -1.80 11.11
CA TYR A 112 1.34 -1.62 10.42
C TYR A 112 2.38 -0.91 11.30
N GLU A 113 2.02 0.20 11.95
CA GLU A 113 2.91 0.94 12.87
C GLU A 113 2.78 0.49 14.35
N GLY A 114 2.08 -0.62 14.63
CA GLY A 114 1.91 -1.19 15.98
C GLY A 114 3.23 -1.58 16.69
N TYR A 115 4.36 -1.49 15.99
CA TYR A 115 5.71 -1.73 16.49
C TYR A 115 6.57 -0.47 16.63
N ARG A 116 6.10 0.72 16.25
CA ARG A 116 6.87 1.97 16.40
C ARG A 116 6.63 2.61 17.77
N PHE A 117 7.55 2.36 18.68
CA PHE A 117 7.64 3.07 19.97
C PHE A 117 7.84 4.59 19.75
N PRO A 118 7.26 5.48 20.58
CA PRO A 118 6.41 5.21 21.74
C PRO A 118 4.95 5.64 21.49
N ASN A 119 4.06 4.69 21.17
CA ASN A 119 2.62 4.94 21.13
C ASN A 119 1.94 4.29 22.35
N GLU A 120 1.40 5.11 23.24
CA GLU A 120 0.71 4.67 24.47
C GLU A 120 -0.74 4.19 24.22
N HIS A 121 -1.24 4.32 22.98
CA HIS A 121 -2.66 4.22 22.66
C HIS A 121 -3.00 3.05 21.73
N PRO A 122 -3.96 2.18 22.09
CA PRO A 122 -4.28 0.95 21.36
C PRO A 122 -5.25 1.20 20.19
N ILE A 123 -4.84 2.01 19.19
CA ILE A 123 -5.70 2.41 18.06
C ILE A 123 -6.28 1.21 17.30
N CYS A 124 -5.48 0.17 17.03
CA CYS A 124 -5.95 -1.02 16.32
C CYS A 124 -7.07 -1.75 17.10
N GLU A 125 -6.88 -2.01 18.39
CA GLU A 125 -7.91 -2.64 19.24
C GLU A 125 -9.14 -1.75 19.42
N TYR A 126 -8.98 -0.43 19.47
CA TYR A 126 -10.08 0.52 19.50
C TYR A 126 -10.93 0.45 18.22
N LEU A 127 -10.31 0.54 17.04
CA LEU A 127 -11.01 0.43 15.75
C LEU A 127 -11.68 -0.95 15.60
N LYS A 128 -11.03 -2.03 16.07
CA LYS A 128 -11.59 -3.38 16.14
C LYS A 128 -12.80 -3.45 17.06
N SER A 129 -12.76 -2.78 18.22
CA SER A 129 -13.90 -2.70 19.17
C SER A 129 -15.09 -1.91 18.61
N LYS A 130 -14.84 -0.97 17.69
CA LYS A 130 -15.85 -0.23 16.93
C LYS A 130 -16.38 -1.01 15.71
N GLY A 131 -15.85 -2.21 15.46
CA GLY A 131 -16.33 -3.14 14.44
C GLY A 131 -15.46 -3.26 13.18
N SER A 132 -14.44 -2.41 13.03
CA SER A 132 -13.56 -2.43 11.86
C SER A 132 -12.79 -3.75 11.75
N GLN A 133 -12.58 -4.20 10.51
CA GLN A 133 -11.89 -5.46 10.22
C GLN A 133 -10.69 -5.23 9.31
N HIS A 134 -9.62 -6.00 9.54
CA HIS A 134 -8.45 -5.98 8.66
C HIS A 134 -8.80 -6.43 7.24
N THR A 135 -8.17 -5.80 6.24
CA THR A 135 -8.13 -6.32 4.85
C THR A 135 -7.29 -7.59 4.76
N TRP A 136 -7.26 -8.24 3.58
CA TRP A 136 -6.32 -9.31 3.28
C TRP A 136 -4.86 -8.88 3.53
N TRP A 137 -4.46 -7.75 2.95
CA TRP A 137 -3.12 -7.19 3.07
C TRP A 137 -2.83 -6.73 4.51
N GLY A 138 -3.76 -6.01 5.12
CA GLY A 138 -3.67 -5.56 6.50
C GLY A 138 -3.59 -6.69 7.52
N ALA A 139 -4.32 -7.79 7.33
CA ALA A 139 -4.23 -8.94 8.22
C ALA A 139 -2.85 -9.61 8.17
N CYS A 140 -2.18 -9.59 7.02
CA CYS A 140 -0.79 -10.02 6.87
C CYS A 140 0.20 -9.04 7.51
N CYS A 141 -0.04 -7.72 7.41
CA CYS A 141 0.79 -6.67 8.02
C CYS A 141 0.66 -6.54 9.54
N ALA A 142 -0.54 -6.79 10.09
CA ALA A 142 -0.89 -6.57 11.50
C ALA A 142 -0.88 -7.85 12.35
N GLY A 143 -0.66 -9.02 11.73
CA GLY A 143 -0.58 -10.29 12.45
C GLY A 143 -1.93 -10.94 12.77
N ASP A 144 -3.03 -10.54 12.12
CA ASP A 144 -4.36 -11.09 12.34
C ASP A 144 -4.53 -12.46 11.66
N PHE A 145 -3.90 -13.48 12.25
CA PHE A 145 -3.85 -14.84 11.75
C PHE A 145 -5.25 -15.44 11.51
N ASN A 146 -6.23 -15.11 12.36
CA ASN A 146 -7.59 -15.62 12.21
C ASN A 146 -8.26 -15.02 10.97
N ARG A 147 -8.07 -13.72 10.72
CA ARG A 147 -8.56 -13.04 9.53
C ARG A 147 -7.90 -13.57 8.25
N VAL A 148 -6.58 -13.80 8.26
CA VAL A 148 -5.87 -14.44 7.13
C VAL A 148 -6.43 -15.83 6.83
N LYS A 149 -6.67 -16.63 7.88
CA LYS A 149 -7.27 -17.96 7.72
C LYS A 149 -8.68 -17.88 7.12
N GLU A 150 -9.51 -16.95 7.58
CA GLU A 150 -10.86 -16.73 7.04
C GLU A 150 -10.84 -16.36 5.55
N TYR A 151 -9.91 -15.51 5.11
CA TYR A 151 -9.73 -15.18 3.70
C TYR A 151 -9.37 -16.42 2.87
N ILE A 152 -8.37 -17.20 3.31
CA ILE A 152 -7.96 -18.44 2.62
C ILE A 152 -9.07 -19.49 2.59
N ASP A 153 -9.79 -19.68 3.69
CA ASP A 153 -10.87 -20.67 3.77
C ASP A 153 -12.09 -20.23 2.90
N ASN A 154 -12.19 -18.94 2.53
CA ASN A 154 -13.15 -18.40 1.55
C ASN A 154 -12.61 -18.32 0.10
N GLY A 155 -11.41 -18.87 -0.18
CA GLY A 155 -10.87 -18.97 -1.54
C GLY A 155 -10.06 -17.76 -2.03
N GLN A 156 -9.55 -16.92 -1.14
CA GLN A 156 -8.54 -15.90 -1.46
C GLN A 156 -7.33 -16.53 -2.17
N ASP A 157 -6.84 -15.88 -3.23
CA ASP A 157 -5.60 -16.28 -3.90
C ASP A 157 -4.40 -15.99 -2.97
N VAL A 158 -3.65 -17.05 -2.69
CA VAL A 158 -2.48 -17.04 -1.81
C VAL A 158 -1.25 -16.39 -2.46
N ASP A 159 -1.22 -16.37 -3.80
CA ASP A 159 -0.16 -15.78 -4.63
C ASP A 159 -0.61 -14.51 -5.38
N GLU A 160 -1.74 -13.91 -4.98
CA GLU A 160 -2.07 -12.53 -5.36
C GLU A 160 -0.88 -11.62 -5.06
N ILE A 161 -0.58 -10.67 -5.95
CA ILE A 161 0.49 -9.67 -5.77
C ILE A 161 -0.10 -8.28 -5.61
N ASN A 162 0.45 -7.50 -4.67
CA ASN A 162 0.07 -6.11 -4.48
C ASN A 162 1.11 -5.17 -5.13
N PRO A 163 0.78 -4.46 -6.22
CA PRO A 163 1.76 -3.63 -6.93
C PRO A 163 2.30 -2.45 -6.12
N VAL A 164 1.51 -1.94 -5.17
CA VAL A 164 1.90 -0.81 -4.30
C VAL A 164 2.77 -1.31 -3.14
N LEU A 165 2.47 -2.48 -2.58
CA LEU A 165 3.34 -3.17 -1.60
C LEU A 165 4.48 -3.93 -2.31
N TRP A 166 5.19 -3.22 -3.19
CA TRP A 166 6.41 -3.65 -3.88
C TRP A 166 6.26 -4.89 -4.79
N ASN A 167 5.06 -5.22 -5.27
CA ASN A 167 4.73 -6.51 -5.91
C ASN A 167 4.99 -7.71 -4.96
N GLY A 168 4.64 -7.56 -3.68
CA GLY A 168 4.68 -8.64 -2.70
C GLY A 168 3.41 -9.48 -2.73
N ASN A 169 3.54 -10.80 -2.56
CA ASN A 169 2.44 -11.67 -2.19
C ASN A 169 2.29 -11.74 -0.65
N ALA A 170 1.23 -12.38 -0.16
CA ALA A 170 0.93 -12.43 1.26
C ALA A 170 2.04 -13.09 2.11
N VAL A 171 2.75 -14.09 1.57
CA VAL A 171 3.93 -14.72 2.22
C VAL A 171 5.05 -13.71 2.43
N PHE A 172 5.36 -12.92 1.39
CA PHE A 172 6.36 -11.85 1.48
C PHE A 172 5.96 -10.81 2.54
N ILE A 173 4.73 -10.30 2.47
CA ILE A 173 4.23 -9.27 3.40
C ILE A 173 4.30 -9.76 4.85
N ALA A 174 3.70 -10.91 5.17
CA ALA A 174 3.72 -11.46 6.52
C ALA A 174 5.15 -11.70 7.06
N LYS A 175 6.11 -12.03 6.19
CA LYS A 175 7.52 -12.17 6.57
C LYS A 175 8.17 -10.83 6.89
N GLU A 176 8.01 -9.80 6.06
CA GLU A 176 8.67 -8.50 6.29
C GLU A 176 8.16 -7.81 7.57
N PHE A 177 6.88 -8.00 7.93
CA PHE A 177 6.31 -7.53 9.21
C PHE A 177 6.53 -8.50 10.39
N GLY A 178 7.31 -9.57 10.20
CA GLY A 178 7.74 -10.47 11.28
C GLY A 178 6.71 -11.52 11.73
N HIS A 179 5.54 -11.58 11.09
CA HIS A 179 4.45 -12.53 11.36
C HIS A 179 4.74 -13.92 10.77
N ASN A 180 5.81 -14.54 11.25
CA ASN A 180 6.32 -15.84 10.78
C ASN A 180 5.28 -16.97 10.87
N ASN A 181 4.35 -16.91 11.83
CA ASN A 181 3.23 -17.85 11.94
C ASN A 181 2.27 -17.76 10.74
N ILE A 182 1.96 -16.54 10.28
CA ILE A 182 1.15 -16.30 9.09
C ILE A 182 1.92 -16.76 7.84
N ALA A 183 3.19 -16.35 7.70
CA ALA A 183 4.01 -16.75 6.55
C ALA A 183 4.14 -18.29 6.43
N GLN A 184 4.35 -18.99 7.55
CA GLN A 184 4.36 -20.47 7.59
C GLN A 184 3.01 -21.07 7.19
N TYR A 185 1.90 -20.54 7.69
CA TYR A 185 0.56 -21.01 7.33
C TYR A 185 0.29 -20.83 5.82
N LEU A 186 0.58 -19.66 5.26
CA LEU A 186 0.42 -19.38 3.83
C LEU A 186 1.30 -20.30 2.96
N LEU A 187 2.52 -20.62 3.41
CA LEU A 187 3.37 -21.63 2.77
C LEU A 187 2.73 -23.03 2.77
N THR A 188 2.08 -23.46 3.86
CA THR A 188 1.33 -24.73 3.87
C THR A 188 0.11 -24.74 2.94
N LYS A 189 -0.36 -23.56 2.53
CA LYS A 189 -1.47 -23.36 1.59
C LYS A 189 -1.01 -23.21 0.14
N GLY A 190 0.29 -23.30 -0.12
CA GLY A 190 0.89 -23.28 -1.46
C GLY A 190 1.51 -21.94 -1.87
N GLY A 191 1.42 -20.90 -1.04
CA GLY A 191 1.95 -19.58 -1.35
C GLY A 191 3.47 -19.59 -1.57
N THR A 192 3.94 -18.87 -2.58
CA THR A 192 5.35 -18.88 -2.96
C THR A 192 6.21 -17.97 -2.07
N VAL A 193 7.46 -18.36 -1.80
CA VAL A 193 8.45 -17.44 -1.21
C VAL A 193 9.03 -16.57 -2.32
N VAL A 194 8.65 -15.30 -2.37
CA VAL A 194 9.22 -14.34 -3.32
C VAL A 194 10.69 -14.05 -2.94
N VAL A 195 11.62 -14.56 -3.75
CA VAL A 195 13.04 -14.21 -3.66
C VAL A 195 13.28 -12.96 -4.52
N ARG A 196 13.29 -11.77 -3.91
CA ARG A 196 13.55 -10.54 -4.66
C ARG A 196 15.03 -10.37 -4.98
N ASN A 197 15.31 -10.00 -6.22
CA ASN A 197 16.53 -9.29 -6.60
C ASN A 197 16.11 -7.97 -7.29
N CYS A 198 16.15 -6.89 -6.50
CA CYS A 198 15.82 -5.48 -6.80
C CYS A 198 14.42 -5.12 -7.35
N HIS A 199 14.14 -3.81 -7.38
CA HIS A 199 12.81 -3.17 -7.44
C HIS A 199 12.15 -3.10 -8.83
N THR A 200 12.41 -4.07 -9.71
CA THR A 200 11.73 -4.17 -11.01
C THR A 200 11.12 -5.56 -11.16
N ILE A 201 9.88 -5.64 -11.68
CA ILE A 201 9.36 -6.91 -12.20
C ILE A 201 10.14 -7.18 -13.50
N ASP A 202 11.23 -7.91 -13.36
CA ASP A 202 11.97 -8.39 -14.52
C ASP A 202 11.30 -9.67 -15.05
N THR A 203 10.51 -9.51 -16.11
CA THR A 203 9.79 -10.60 -16.79
C THR A 203 10.72 -11.50 -17.61
N HIS A 204 12.03 -11.25 -17.64
CA HIS A 204 12.98 -12.16 -18.28
C HIS A 204 13.02 -13.54 -17.60
N GLU A 205 12.44 -14.51 -18.29
CA GLU A 205 12.47 -15.95 -18.00
C GLU A 205 13.88 -16.46 -17.62
N MET A 206 14.92 -15.82 -18.18
CA MET A 206 16.33 -16.09 -17.91
C MET A 206 16.78 -15.88 -16.45
N LYS A 207 16.23 -14.92 -15.67
CA LYS A 207 16.68 -14.72 -14.27
C LYS A 207 16.12 -15.76 -13.30
N TRP A 208 14.97 -16.33 -13.61
CA TRP A 208 14.42 -17.52 -12.93
C TRP A 208 15.22 -18.81 -13.24
N SER A 209 16.24 -18.74 -14.11
CA SER A 209 17.12 -19.85 -14.47
C SER A 209 18.42 -19.94 -13.65
N ILE A 210 18.74 -18.94 -12.81
CA ILE A 210 19.94 -18.97 -11.95
C ILE A 210 19.75 -20.03 -10.86
N GLY A 211 20.25 -21.24 -11.14
CA GLY A 211 20.01 -22.48 -10.38
C GLY A 211 19.41 -23.60 -11.22
N ARG A 212 18.57 -23.27 -12.23
CA ARG A 212 17.91 -24.28 -13.09
C ARG A 212 18.83 -24.97 -14.09
N GLY A 213 19.94 -24.33 -14.48
CA GLY A 213 20.93 -24.93 -15.39
C GLY A 213 21.50 -26.28 -14.93
N ASP A 214 21.41 -26.58 -13.62
CA ASP A 214 21.78 -27.86 -13.02
C ASP A 214 20.61 -28.62 -12.38
N CYS A 215 19.41 -28.03 -12.30
CA CYS A 215 18.23 -28.65 -11.69
C CYS A 215 17.88 -29.99 -12.34
N PHE A 216 17.55 -30.96 -11.49
CA PHE A 216 17.19 -32.33 -11.86
C PHE A 216 16.20 -32.42 -13.03
N PHE A 217 15.20 -31.54 -13.08
CA PHE A 217 14.17 -31.49 -14.13
C PHE A 217 14.76 -31.45 -15.56
N TYR A 218 15.67 -30.53 -15.87
CA TYR A 218 16.20 -30.39 -17.24
C TYR A 218 17.10 -31.58 -17.63
N LYS A 219 17.82 -32.16 -16.66
CA LYS A 219 18.61 -33.39 -16.85
C LYS A 219 17.73 -34.62 -17.06
N ALA A 220 16.61 -34.73 -16.33
CA ALA A 220 15.64 -35.80 -16.47
C ALA A 220 14.87 -35.72 -17.81
N CYS A 221 14.55 -34.51 -18.25
CA CYS A 221 13.79 -34.26 -19.50
C CYS A 221 14.66 -34.13 -20.77
N LYS A 222 16.00 -34.11 -20.65
CA LYS A 222 16.96 -34.01 -21.77
C LYS A 222 16.74 -32.80 -22.71
N LEU A 223 16.43 -31.64 -22.15
CA LEU A 223 16.22 -30.41 -22.93
C LEU A 223 17.53 -29.61 -23.06
N GLU A 224 17.86 -29.17 -24.28
CA GLU A 224 19.00 -28.27 -24.53
C GLU A 224 18.62 -26.79 -24.34
N ARG A 225 19.63 -25.94 -24.11
CA ARG A 225 19.44 -24.53 -23.70
C ARG A 225 18.92 -23.66 -24.86
N PRO A 226 17.92 -22.77 -24.64
CA PRO A 226 17.60 -21.71 -25.59
C PRO A 226 18.79 -20.74 -25.75
N GLY A 227 19.08 -20.35 -26.99
CA GLY A 227 20.18 -19.46 -27.34
C GLY A 227 19.92 -17.99 -27.00
N ALA A 228 20.97 -17.17 -27.06
CA ALA A 228 20.94 -15.77 -26.65
C ALA A 228 20.04 -14.88 -27.53
N GLY A 229 19.18 -14.09 -26.89
CA GLY A 229 18.56 -12.90 -27.46
C GLY A 229 19.21 -11.65 -26.87
N VAL A 230 19.70 -10.75 -27.73
CA VAL A 230 20.20 -9.42 -27.35
C VAL A 230 19.02 -8.47 -27.27
N ILE A 231 18.99 -7.58 -26.27
CA ILE A 231 18.05 -6.46 -26.23
C ILE A 231 18.86 -5.16 -26.16
N ASP A 232 18.74 -4.36 -27.22
CA ASP A 232 19.03 -2.94 -27.21
C ASP A 232 17.83 -2.20 -26.60
N SER A 233 18.07 -1.18 -25.79
CA SER A 233 17.07 -0.45 -24.99
C SER A 233 16.12 0.44 -25.81
N ALA A 234 16.00 0.21 -27.12
CA ALA A 234 15.27 1.04 -28.08
C ALA A 234 14.15 0.29 -28.83
N TYR A 235 13.82 -0.96 -28.47
CA TYR A 235 12.79 -1.73 -29.19
C TYR A 235 11.36 -1.37 -28.74
N VAL A 236 10.67 -0.58 -29.57
CA VAL A 236 9.21 -0.45 -29.56
C VAL A 236 8.65 -1.49 -30.55
N PRO A 237 7.69 -2.35 -30.17
CA PRO A 237 7.03 -3.22 -31.13
C PRO A 237 6.13 -2.39 -32.05
N GLU A 238 6.38 -2.45 -33.36
CA GLU A 238 5.38 -2.04 -34.35
C GLU A 238 4.31 -3.14 -34.45
N TYR A 239 3.04 -2.73 -34.51
CA TYR A 239 1.91 -3.60 -34.78
C TYR A 239 1.45 -3.38 -36.23
N GLU A 240 1.33 -4.48 -36.99
CA GLU A 240 0.53 -4.54 -38.23
C GLU A 240 -0.98 -4.69 -37.91
#